data_AF-A0A941DEG8-F1
#
_entry.id   AF-A0A941DEG8-F1
#
_cell.length_a   1.000
_cell.length_b   1.000
_cell.length_c   1.000
_cell.angle_alpha   90.00
_cell.angle_beta   90.00
_cell.angle_gamma   90.00
#
_symmetry.space_group_name_H-M   'P 1'
#
loop_
_entity.id
_entity.type
_entity.pdbx_description
1 polymer ?
#
loop_
_entity_poly.entity_id
_entity_poly.type
_entity_poly.pdbx_seq_one_letter_code
_entity_poly.pdbx_strand_id
1 'polypeptide(L)'
;MTKLTQPRSELFLSVSINEGLKQVVEISHQINLVAINAILVAKRAGTQSAGFKVVAMELRLFSQKMEESMARLSDMIFQLVHRIAALRKLEKNLHSLDITLHKLANDNPQMQATFADKQEAYQGLKSATDAEWESLEKEIRRSLNLCSAGAMLSHNARIEAAYGGTMLADMQQVAGRIEEMMHLAITHLKQLTYSART
;
A
#
# COMPACT_ATOMS: atom_id res chain seq x y z
N MET A 1 1.94 22.84 -11.26
CA MET A 1 1.09 23.36 -10.17
C MET A 1 1.50 22.66 -8.89
N THR A 2 2.53 23.22 -8.26
CA THR A 2 3.17 22.81 -7.01
C THR A 2 2.35 23.33 -5.84
N LYS A 3 1.40 22.54 -5.34
CA LYS A 3 0.94 22.73 -3.96
C LYS A 3 1.96 22.03 -3.07
N LEU A 4 2.80 22.83 -2.42
CA LEU A 4 3.54 22.44 -1.23
C LEU A 4 2.51 22.06 -0.17
N THR A 5 2.10 20.79 -0.13
CA THR A 5 1.40 20.18 1.00
C THR A 5 2.34 20.30 2.19
N GLN A 6 1.89 20.96 3.26
CA GLN A 6 2.74 21.23 4.42
C GLN A 6 3.38 19.92 4.94
N PRO A 7 4.63 19.91 5.40
CA PRO A 7 5.29 18.68 5.90
C PRO A 7 4.57 17.99 7.07
N ARG A 8 3.62 18.66 7.74
CA ARG A 8 2.72 18.05 8.74
C ARG A 8 1.66 17.15 8.09
N SER A 9 1.22 17.47 6.88
CA SER A 9 0.27 16.68 6.08
C SER A 9 0.92 15.44 5.49
N GLU A 10 2.18 15.51 5.01
CA GLU A 10 2.88 14.36 4.41
C GLU A 10 3.09 13.22 5.43
N LEU A 11 3.41 13.57 6.69
CA LEU A 11 3.58 12.58 7.76
C LEU A 11 2.25 11.94 8.16
N PHE A 12 1.20 12.75 8.30
CA PHE A 12 -0.16 12.27 8.60
C PHE A 12 -0.67 11.35 7.49
N LEU A 13 -0.46 11.74 6.23
CA LEU A 13 -0.80 10.96 5.07
C LEU A 13 -0.06 9.61 5.06
N SER A 14 1.25 9.62 5.31
CA SER A 14 2.06 8.39 5.38
C SER A 14 1.53 7.41 6.45
N VAL A 15 1.17 7.92 7.63
CA VAL A 15 0.58 7.09 8.70
C VAL A 15 -0.79 6.55 8.29
N SER A 16 -1.65 7.39 7.70
CA SER A 16 -2.98 6.98 7.24
C SER A 16 -2.89 5.90 6.16
N ILE A 17 -1.92 6.00 5.25
CA ILE A 17 -1.67 4.97 4.25
C ILE A 17 -1.24 3.67 4.92
N ASN A 18 -0.30 3.72 5.87
CA ASN A 18 0.15 2.53 6.60
C ASN A 18 -0.99 1.83 7.37
N GLU A 19 -1.93 2.57 7.95
CA GLU A 19 -3.11 1.99 8.60
C GLU A 19 -4.01 1.26 7.62
N GLY A 20 -4.30 1.85 6.45
CA GLY A 20 -5.08 1.18 5.42
C GLY A 20 -4.38 -0.06 4.86
N LEU A 21 -3.05 -0.06 4.73
CA LEU A 21 -2.31 -1.26 4.31
C LEU A 21 -2.47 -2.42 5.30
N LYS A 22 -2.46 -2.15 6.62
CA LYS A 22 -2.66 -3.19 7.63
C LYS A 22 -4.01 -3.88 7.49
N GLN A 23 -5.07 -3.12 7.21
CA GLN A 23 -6.40 -3.67 6.95
C GLN A 23 -6.38 -4.61 5.74
N VAL A 24 -5.67 -4.22 4.69
CA VAL A 24 -5.56 -5.02 3.48
C VAL A 24 -4.70 -6.29 3.68
N VAL A 25 -3.66 -6.23 4.50
CA VAL A 25 -2.88 -7.42 4.93
C VAL A 25 -3.77 -8.41 5.67
N GLU A 26 -4.58 -7.91 6.61
CA GLU A 26 -5.52 -8.77 7.35
C GLU A 26 -6.51 -9.46 6.41
N ILE A 27 -7.08 -8.71 5.46
CA ILE A 27 -7.97 -9.27 4.44
C ILE A 27 -7.25 -10.34 3.61
N SER A 28 -6.01 -10.09 3.21
CA SER A 28 -5.21 -11.06 2.46
C SER A 28 -5.03 -12.36 3.23
N HIS A 29 -4.72 -12.26 4.53
CA HIS A 29 -4.61 -13.43 5.41
C HIS A 29 -5.94 -14.19 5.53
N GLN A 30 -7.05 -13.49 5.68
CA GLN A 30 -8.37 -14.10 5.73
C GLN A 30 -8.74 -14.81 4.41
N ILE A 31 -8.45 -14.19 3.25
CA ILE A 31 -8.62 -14.83 1.94
C ILE A 31 -7.79 -16.11 1.84
N ASN A 32 -6.53 -16.09 2.29
CA ASN A 32 -5.66 -17.26 2.30
C ASN A 32 -6.27 -18.42 3.11
N LEU A 33 -6.76 -18.13 4.32
CA LEU A 33 -7.38 -19.15 5.18
C LEU A 33 -8.67 -19.71 4.57
N VAL A 34 -9.52 -18.83 4.03
CA VAL A 34 -10.78 -19.24 3.39
C VAL A 34 -10.49 -20.05 2.13
N ALA A 35 -9.48 -19.69 1.34
CA ALA A 35 -9.04 -20.43 0.16
C ALA A 35 -8.50 -21.83 0.51
N ILE A 36 -7.74 -21.97 1.60
CA ILE A 36 -7.30 -23.28 2.09
C ILE A 36 -8.50 -24.16 2.47
N ASN A 37 -9.48 -23.60 3.17
CA ASN A 37 -10.72 -24.31 3.52
C ASN A 37 -11.51 -24.68 2.26
N ALA A 38 -11.58 -23.78 1.26
CA ALA A 38 -12.23 -24.02 -0.02
C ALA A 38 -11.62 -25.22 -0.77
N ILE A 39 -10.29 -25.33 -0.78
CA ILE A 39 -9.58 -26.48 -1.38
C ILE A 39 -9.96 -27.80 -0.69
N LEU A 40 -10.13 -27.78 0.64
CA LEU A 40 -10.54 -28.97 1.39
C LEU A 40 -12.00 -29.36 1.09
N VAL A 41 -12.91 -28.39 1.05
CA VAL A 41 -14.32 -28.60 0.69
C VAL A 41 -14.43 -29.18 -0.72
N ALA A 42 -13.66 -28.65 -1.67
CA ALA A 42 -13.58 -29.18 -3.04
C ALA A 42 -13.07 -30.63 -3.06
N LYS A 43 -12.01 -30.93 -2.30
CA LYS A 43 -11.50 -32.30 -2.21
C LYS A 43 -12.57 -33.28 -1.69
N ARG A 44 -13.44 -32.85 -0.76
CA ARG A 44 -14.55 -33.66 -0.23
C ARG A 44 -15.70 -33.84 -1.23
N ALA A 45 -16.02 -32.80 -2.00
CA ALA A 45 -17.05 -32.85 -3.04
C ALA A 45 -16.67 -33.72 -4.25
N GLY A 46 -15.38 -34.07 -4.39
CA GLY A 46 -14.91 -34.96 -5.45
C GLY A 46 -14.84 -34.28 -6.81
N THR A 47 -15.04 -35.05 -7.89
CA THR A 47 -14.79 -34.62 -9.28
C THR A 47 -15.68 -33.46 -9.73
N GLN A 48 -16.88 -33.32 -9.17
CA GLN A 48 -17.84 -32.26 -9.50
C GLN A 48 -17.32 -30.86 -9.17
N SER A 49 -16.31 -30.75 -8.29
CA SER A 49 -15.76 -29.47 -7.82
C SER A 49 -14.35 -29.17 -8.29
N ALA A 50 -13.90 -29.84 -9.35
CA ALA A 50 -12.54 -29.69 -9.87
C ALA A 50 -12.24 -28.22 -10.26
N GLY A 51 -13.18 -27.53 -10.91
CA GLY A 51 -13.04 -26.12 -11.27
C GLY A 51 -12.95 -25.21 -10.03
N PHE A 52 -13.84 -25.40 -9.05
CA PHE A 52 -13.80 -24.65 -7.78
C PHE A 52 -12.46 -24.83 -7.05
N LYS A 53 -11.89 -26.05 -7.06
CA LYS A 53 -10.58 -26.32 -6.48
C LYS A 53 -9.47 -25.51 -7.16
N VAL A 54 -9.48 -25.42 -8.49
CA VAL A 54 -8.50 -24.63 -9.26
C VAL A 54 -8.60 -23.16 -8.88
N VAL A 55 -9.80 -22.59 -8.88
CA VAL A 55 -10.00 -21.19 -8.51
C VAL A 55 -9.59 -20.92 -7.06
N ALA A 56 -9.88 -21.83 -6.13
CA ALA A 56 -9.43 -21.72 -4.75
C ALA A 56 -7.89 -21.72 -4.61
N MET A 57 -7.19 -22.50 -5.43
CA MET A 57 -5.72 -22.46 -5.47
C MET A 57 -5.19 -21.14 -6.03
N GLU A 58 -5.85 -20.58 -7.05
CA GLU A 58 -5.50 -19.27 -7.60
C GLU A 58 -5.74 -18.14 -6.60
N LEU A 59 -6.84 -18.19 -5.84
CA LEU A 59 -7.14 -17.25 -4.77
C LEU A 59 -6.11 -17.31 -3.63
N ARG A 60 -5.63 -18.52 -3.30
CA ARG A 60 -4.52 -18.69 -2.37
C ARG A 60 -3.25 -18.02 -2.90
N LEU A 61 -2.87 -18.29 -4.14
CA LEU A 61 -1.68 -17.65 -4.74
C LEU A 61 -1.84 -16.12 -4.81
N PHE A 62 -3.03 -15.64 -5.16
CA PHE A 62 -3.37 -14.23 -5.15
C PHE A 62 -3.16 -13.61 -3.76
N SER A 63 -3.64 -14.24 -2.69
CA SER A 63 -3.47 -13.73 -1.32
C SER A 63 -1.99 -13.61 -0.93
N GLN A 64 -1.15 -14.56 -1.34
CA GLN A 64 0.29 -14.47 -1.09
C GLN A 64 0.93 -13.28 -1.83
N LYS A 65 0.60 -13.11 -3.12
CA LYS A 65 1.09 -11.96 -3.92
C LYS A 65 0.59 -10.63 -3.36
N MET A 66 -0.63 -10.62 -2.85
CA MET A 66 -1.24 -9.44 -2.25
C MET A 66 -0.52 -9.06 -0.96
N GLU A 67 -0.22 -10.02 -0.10
CA GLU A 67 0.56 -9.84 1.13
C GLU A 67 1.96 -9.31 0.84
N GLU A 68 2.67 -9.88 -0.14
CA GLU A 68 3.97 -9.37 -0.60
C GLU A 68 3.90 -7.92 -1.09
N SER A 69 2.82 -7.57 -1.82
CA SER A 69 2.61 -6.20 -2.31
C SER A 69 2.38 -5.22 -1.16
N MET A 70 1.60 -5.62 -0.16
CA MET A 70 1.37 -4.78 1.02
C MET A 70 2.64 -4.63 1.87
N ALA A 71 3.47 -5.67 1.97
CA ALA A 71 4.76 -5.60 2.64
C ALA A 71 5.71 -4.61 1.96
N ARG A 72 5.80 -4.65 0.62
CA ARG A 72 6.58 -3.65 -0.15
C ARG A 72 6.07 -2.24 0.08
N LEU A 73 4.76 -2.01 0.04
CA LEU A 73 4.19 -0.70 0.31
C LEU A 73 4.48 -0.20 1.74
N SER A 74 4.45 -1.10 2.73
CA SER A 74 4.78 -0.75 4.11
C SER A 74 6.24 -0.31 4.26
N ASP A 75 7.18 -1.00 3.60
CA ASP A 75 8.59 -0.62 3.60
C ASP A 75 8.82 0.74 2.91
N MET A 76 8.18 0.98 1.76
CA MET A 76 8.26 2.27 1.07
C MET A 76 7.76 3.43 1.94
N ILE A 77 6.64 3.23 2.65
CA ILE A 77 6.12 4.25 3.58
C ILE A 77 7.07 4.46 4.76
N PHE A 78 7.66 3.39 5.30
CA PHE A 78 8.64 3.51 6.36
C PHE A 78 9.83 4.37 5.92
N GLN A 79 10.39 4.12 4.74
CA GLN A 79 11.47 4.92 4.18
C GLN A 79 11.06 6.38 3.95
N LEU A 80 9.84 6.60 3.45
CA LEU A 80 9.28 7.92 3.21
C LEU A 80 9.13 8.75 4.49
N VAL A 81 8.62 8.15 5.56
CA VAL A 81 8.51 8.77 6.90
C VAL A 81 9.89 9.20 7.40
N HIS A 82 10.92 8.38 7.22
CA HIS A 82 12.30 8.72 7.60
C HIS A 82 12.84 9.91 6.80
N ARG A 83 12.61 9.93 5.49
CA ARG A 83 13.04 11.05 4.62
C ARG A 83 12.32 12.35 4.97
N ILE A 84 11.01 12.32 5.20
CA ILE A 84 10.23 13.49 5.64
C ILE A 84 10.76 14.00 6.99
N ALA A 85 11.06 13.12 7.95
CA ALA A 85 11.64 13.52 9.22
C ALA A 85 13.02 14.18 9.06
N ALA A 86 13.88 13.63 8.18
CA ALA A 86 15.18 14.20 7.86
C ALA A 86 15.06 15.57 7.18
N LEU A 87 14.13 15.73 6.22
CA LEU A 87 13.82 17.00 5.58
C LEU A 87 13.46 18.07 6.61
N ARG A 88 12.57 17.75 7.55
CA ARG A 88 12.15 18.69 8.60
C ARG A 88 13.30 19.09 9.52
N LYS A 89 14.19 18.15 9.86
CA LYS A 89 15.38 18.45 10.64
C LYS A 89 16.30 19.42 9.89
N LEU A 90 16.49 19.18 8.59
CA LEU A 90 17.33 20.02 7.75
C LEU A 90 16.73 21.41 7.50
N GLU A 91 15.42 21.49 7.28
CA GLU A 91 14.65 22.75 7.17
C GLU A 91 14.83 23.62 8.42
N LYS A 92 14.66 23.05 9.62
CA LYS A 92 14.90 23.77 10.88
C LYS A 92 16.34 24.25 11.02
N ASN A 93 17.31 23.43 10.62
CA ASN A 93 18.72 23.81 10.66
C ASN A 93 19.01 24.97 9.70
N LEU A 94 18.48 24.92 8.49
CA LEU A 94 18.61 26.00 7.50
C LEU A 94 17.99 27.30 8.03
N HIS A 95 16.78 27.24 8.58
CA HIS A 95 16.13 28.41 9.16
C HIS A 95 16.94 29.02 10.33
N SER A 96 17.52 28.18 11.19
CA SER A 96 18.38 28.67 12.27
C SER A 96 19.69 29.29 11.75
N LEU A 97 20.29 28.72 10.70
CA LEU A 97 21.49 29.30 10.09
C LEU A 97 21.18 30.65 9.43
N ASP A 98 20.06 30.74 8.71
CA ASP A 98 19.58 31.94 8.03
C ASP A 98 19.44 33.11 9.02
N ILE A 99 18.78 32.88 10.15
CA ILE A 99 18.64 33.88 11.22
C ILE A 99 20.00 34.32 11.76
N THR A 100 20.93 33.38 11.99
CA THR A 100 22.25 33.71 12.54
C THR A 100 23.12 34.47 11.52
N LEU A 101 23.06 34.11 10.24
CA LEU A 101 23.76 34.82 9.16
C LEU A 101 23.26 36.27 9.03
N HIS A 102 21.94 36.47 9.06
CA HIS A 102 21.32 37.79 9.07
C HIS A 102 21.77 38.65 10.27
N LYS A 103 21.88 38.05 11.48
CA LYS A 103 22.35 38.75 12.69
C LYS A 103 23.83 39.15 12.62
N LEU A 104 24.65 38.41 11.90
CA LEU A 104 26.07 38.66 11.73
C LEU A 104 26.38 39.52 10.50
N ALA A 105 25.38 40.21 9.93
CA ALA A 105 25.50 41.03 8.72
C ALA A 105 26.14 40.30 7.53
N ASN A 106 26.00 38.97 7.46
CA ASN A 106 26.66 38.11 6.48
C ASN A 106 28.21 38.11 6.52
N ASP A 107 28.85 38.57 7.60
CA ASP A 107 30.32 38.70 7.67
C ASP A 107 31.10 37.38 7.95
N ASN A 108 30.42 36.23 7.90
CA ASN A 108 31.04 34.92 8.16
C ASN A 108 31.02 34.01 6.92
N PRO A 109 32.08 33.99 6.10
CA PRO A 109 32.13 33.21 4.86
C PRO A 109 32.05 31.68 5.09
N GLN A 110 32.55 31.16 6.22
CA GLN A 110 32.43 29.74 6.55
C GLN A 110 30.98 29.33 6.80
N MET A 111 30.19 30.19 7.45
CA MET A 111 28.77 29.93 7.66
C MET A 111 27.96 30.07 6.36
N GLN A 112 28.33 31.00 5.47
CA GLN A 112 27.70 31.09 4.15
C GLN A 112 27.94 29.82 3.33
N ALA A 113 29.17 29.28 3.33
CA ALA A 113 29.48 28.01 2.69
C ALA A 113 28.66 26.86 3.29
N THR A 114 28.61 26.77 4.62
CA THR A 114 27.80 25.75 5.32
C THR A 114 26.31 25.86 5.01
N PHE A 115 25.79 27.08 4.83
CA PHE A 115 24.40 27.33 4.45
C PHE A 115 24.14 26.84 3.02
N ALA A 116 25.02 27.17 2.07
CA ALA A 116 24.93 26.70 0.69
C ALA A 116 24.95 25.17 0.60
N ASP A 117 25.90 24.51 1.29
CA ASP A 117 26.02 23.05 1.33
C ASP A 117 24.74 22.40 1.89
N LYS A 118 24.18 22.95 2.97
CA LYS A 118 22.94 22.44 3.56
C LYS A 118 21.73 22.70 2.68
N GLN A 119 21.73 23.80 1.93
CA GLN A 119 20.67 24.15 1.00
C GLN A 119 20.66 23.19 -0.19
N GLU A 120 21.83 22.86 -0.73
CA GLU A 120 21.99 21.82 -1.76
C GLU A 120 21.51 20.46 -1.24
N ALA A 121 21.95 20.05 -0.04
CA ALA A 121 21.49 18.81 0.59
C ALA A 121 19.97 18.78 0.79
N TYR A 122 19.35 19.92 1.11
CA TYR A 122 17.90 20.03 1.25
C TYR A 122 17.18 19.82 -0.09
N GLN A 123 17.67 20.46 -1.15
CA GLN A 123 17.11 20.28 -2.50
C GLN A 123 17.23 18.82 -2.96
N GLY A 124 18.40 18.20 -2.77
CA GLY A 124 18.63 16.80 -3.11
C GLY A 124 17.70 15.85 -2.35
N LEU A 125 17.58 16.03 -1.03
CA LEU A 125 16.68 15.21 -0.21
C LEU A 125 15.21 15.44 -0.55
N LYS A 126 14.82 16.67 -0.92
CA LYS A 126 13.44 16.99 -1.29
C LYS A 126 13.08 16.30 -2.61
N SER A 127 13.94 16.42 -3.62
CA SER A 127 13.77 15.72 -4.90
C SER A 127 13.69 14.20 -4.72
N ALA A 128 14.55 13.61 -3.88
CA ALA A 128 14.51 12.18 -3.58
C ALA A 128 13.21 11.77 -2.87
N THR A 129 12.67 12.62 -1.99
CA THR A 129 11.39 12.37 -1.31
C THR A 129 10.22 12.43 -2.29
N ASP A 130 10.23 13.40 -3.22
CA ASP A 130 9.20 13.53 -4.24
C ASP A 130 9.20 12.33 -5.21
N ALA A 131 10.38 11.82 -5.59
CA ALA A 131 10.52 10.60 -6.40
C ALA A 131 10.03 9.33 -5.68
N GLU A 132 10.23 9.26 -4.35
CA GLU A 132 9.74 8.16 -3.52
C GLU A 132 8.20 8.16 -3.45
N TRP A 133 7.58 9.34 -3.30
CA TRP A 133 6.13 9.50 -3.37
C TRP A 133 5.56 9.01 -4.70
N GLU A 134 6.19 9.38 -5.82
CA GLU A 134 5.76 8.91 -7.15
C GLU A 134 5.85 7.38 -7.28
N SER A 135 6.91 6.80 -6.73
CA SER A 135 7.10 5.35 -6.71
C SER A 135 6.05 4.66 -5.84
N LEU A 136 5.72 5.23 -4.68
CA LEU A 136 4.66 4.72 -3.80
C LEU A 136 3.30 4.73 -4.52
N GLU A 137 2.96 5.83 -5.21
CA GLU A 137 1.69 5.92 -5.95
C GLU A 137 1.61 4.86 -7.07
N LYS A 138 2.74 4.59 -7.76
CA LYS A 138 2.83 3.53 -8.77
C LYS A 138 2.60 2.15 -8.16
N GLU A 139 3.19 1.84 -7.02
CA GLU A 139 3.03 0.53 -6.37
C GLU A 139 1.61 0.36 -5.77
N ILE A 140 0.97 1.43 -5.29
CA ILE A 140 -0.45 1.40 -4.87
C ILE A 140 -1.33 1.07 -6.07
N ARG A 141 -1.12 1.73 -7.23
CA ARG A 141 -1.86 1.42 -8.46
C ARG A 141 -1.65 -0.02 -8.92
N ARG A 142 -0.41 -0.51 -8.86
CA ARG A 142 -0.09 -1.90 -9.19
C ARG A 142 -0.84 -2.88 -8.28
N SER A 143 -0.90 -2.59 -6.99
CA SER A 143 -1.64 -3.40 -6.00
C SER A 143 -3.15 -3.38 -6.28
N LEU A 144 -3.70 -2.24 -6.71
CA LEU A 144 -5.11 -2.14 -7.09
C LEU A 144 -5.44 -2.98 -8.34
N ASN A 145 -4.53 -3.01 -9.32
CA ASN A 145 -4.66 -3.87 -10.50
C ASN A 145 -4.60 -5.35 -10.12
N LEU A 146 -3.71 -5.73 -9.19
CA LEU A 146 -3.67 -7.08 -8.62
C LEU A 146 -5.02 -7.44 -7.98
N CYS A 147 -5.59 -6.58 -7.15
CA CYS A 147 -6.92 -6.81 -6.56
C CYS A 147 -8.03 -6.93 -7.61
N SER A 148 -7.95 -6.20 -8.71
CA SER A 148 -8.94 -6.30 -9.79
C SER A 148 -8.90 -7.68 -10.44
N ALA A 149 -7.70 -8.27 -10.61
CA ALA A 149 -7.57 -9.67 -11.01
C ALA A 149 -8.13 -10.63 -9.96
N GLY A 150 -7.87 -10.37 -8.67
CA GLY A 150 -8.47 -11.14 -7.57
C GLY A 150 -10.00 -11.11 -7.55
N ALA A 151 -10.63 -9.99 -7.93
CA ALA A 151 -12.09 -9.90 -8.03
C ALA A 151 -12.64 -10.78 -9.15
N MET A 152 -11.94 -10.89 -10.28
CA MET A 152 -12.33 -11.83 -11.35
C MET A 152 -12.23 -13.29 -10.86
N LEU A 153 -11.17 -13.64 -10.12
CA LEU A 153 -11.05 -14.96 -9.49
C LEU A 153 -12.20 -15.24 -8.54
N SER A 154 -12.58 -14.26 -7.71
CA SER A 154 -13.71 -14.38 -6.79
C SER A 154 -15.03 -14.61 -7.53
N HIS A 155 -15.23 -13.90 -8.65
CA HIS A 155 -16.41 -14.11 -9.49
C HIS A 155 -16.45 -15.52 -10.09
N ASN A 156 -15.32 -16.01 -10.61
CA ASN A 156 -15.20 -17.38 -11.11
C ASN A 156 -15.47 -18.40 -10.00
N ALA A 157 -14.99 -18.16 -8.76
CA ALA A 157 -15.26 -19.03 -7.63
C ALA A 157 -16.76 -19.16 -7.36
N ARG A 158 -17.52 -18.07 -7.52
CA ARG A 158 -18.99 -18.06 -7.40
C ARG A 158 -19.67 -18.91 -8.48
N ILE A 159 -19.19 -18.84 -9.72
CA ILE A 159 -19.71 -19.64 -10.83
C ILE A 159 -19.43 -21.12 -10.56
N GLU A 160 -18.20 -21.46 -10.22
CA GLU A 160 -17.78 -22.84 -9.94
C GLU A 160 -18.50 -23.43 -8.70
N ALA A 161 -18.77 -22.60 -7.69
CA ALA A 161 -19.54 -23.01 -6.51
C ALA A 161 -20.96 -23.48 -6.85
N ALA A 162 -21.57 -22.97 -7.93
CA ALA A 162 -22.88 -23.41 -8.38
C ALA A 162 -22.90 -24.87 -8.86
N TYR A 163 -21.74 -25.42 -9.22
CA TYR A 163 -21.57 -26.81 -9.63
C TYR A 163 -21.09 -27.73 -8.49
N GLY A 164 -21.12 -27.24 -7.23
CA GLY A 164 -20.56 -27.92 -6.06
C GLY A 164 -21.25 -29.21 -5.59
N GLY A 165 -22.31 -29.65 -6.27
CA GLY A 165 -23.01 -30.89 -5.97
C GLY A 165 -23.50 -30.97 -4.52
N THR A 166 -23.08 -32.01 -3.79
CA THR A 166 -23.46 -32.21 -2.38
C THR A 166 -22.89 -31.16 -1.42
N MET A 167 -21.87 -30.39 -1.84
CA MET A 167 -21.24 -29.33 -1.05
C MET A 167 -21.58 -27.92 -1.57
N LEU A 168 -22.63 -27.79 -2.40
CA LEU A 168 -23.02 -26.52 -3.03
C LEU A 168 -23.19 -25.37 -2.01
N ALA A 169 -23.88 -25.62 -0.90
CA ALA A 169 -24.13 -24.61 0.12
C ALA A 169 -22.81 -24.10 0.74
N ASP A 170 -21.91 -25.01 1.13
CA ASP A 170 -20.61 -24.67 1.70
C ASP A 170 -19.74 -23.88 0.70
N MET A 171 -19.74 -24.29 -0.57
CA MET A 171 -18.98 -23.62 -1.62
C MET A 171 -19.51 -22.21 -1.92
N GLN A 172 -20.83 -22.04 -1.97
CA GLN A 172 -21.44 -20.72 -2.18
C GLN A 172 -21.16 -19.78 -1.01
N GLN A 173 -21.21 -20.28 0.23
CA GLN A 173 -20.87 -19.50 1.41
C GLN A 173 -19.40 -19.04 1.36
N VAL A 174 -18.49 -19.96 1.05
CA VAL A 174 -17.05 -19.65 0.93
C VAL A 174 -16.79 -18.64 -0.19
N ALA A 175 -17.36 -18.85 -1.38
CA ALA A 175 -17.20 -17.94 -2.51
C ALA A 175 -17.74 -16.53 -2.21
N GLY A 176 -18.92 -16.43 -1.56
CA GLY A 176 -19.50 -15.15 -1.16
C GLY A 176 -18.62 -14.40 -0.16
N ARG A 177 -18.06 -15.09 0.83
CA ARG A 177 -17.12 -14.48 1.79
C ARG A 177 -15.86 -13.94 1.11
N ILE A 178 -15.32 -14.65 0.11
CA ILE A 178 -14.15 -14.17 -0.64
C ILE A 178 -14.51 -12.91 -1.44
N GLU A 179 -15.71 -12.86 -2.03
CA GLU A 179 -16.19 -11.71 -2.80
C GLU A 179 -16.32 -10.45 -1.92
N GLU A 180 -16.91 -10.59 -0.74
CA GLU A 180 -17.00 -9.52 0.25
C GLU A 180 -15.60 -9.02 0.66
N MET A 181 -14.68 -9.92 0.98
CA MET A 181 -13.29 -9.59 1.32
C MET A 181 -12.58 -8.86 0.17
N MET A 182 -12.76 -9.31 -1.08
CA MET A 182 -12.19 -8.65 -2.25
C MET A 182 -12.73 -7.24 -2.45
N HIS A 183 -14.04 -7.05 -2.26
CA HIS A 183 -14.65 -5.72 -2.31
C HIS A 183 -14.08 -4.78 -1.24
N LEU A 184 -13.89 -5.27 -0.02
CA LEU A 184 -13.26 -4.49 1.07
C LEU A 184 -11.82 -4.12 0.73
N ALA A 185 -11.00 -5.08 0.27
CA ALA A 185 -9.60 -4.81 -0.10
C ALA A 185 -9.48 -3.74 -1.20
N ILE A 186 -10.32 -3.84 -2.24
CA ILE A 186 -10.36 -2.85 -3.33
C ILE A 186 -10.78 -1.48 -2.79
N THR A 187 -11.77 -1.44 -1.91
CA THR A 187 -12.27 -0.18 -1.32
C THR A 187 -11.19 0.50 -0.51
N HIS A 188 -10.50 -0.24 0.35
CA HIS A 188 -9.39 0.31 1.14
C HIS A 188 -8.24 0.82 0.26
N LEU A 189 -7.79 0.04 -0.72
CA LEU A 189 -6.75 0.52 -1.66
C LEU A 189 -7.16 1.75 -2.47
N LYS A 190 -8.44 1.85 -2.86
CA LYS A 190 -8.95 3.06 -3.54
C LYS A 190 -8.93 4.28 -2.63
N GLN A 191 -9.29 4.12 -1.36
CA GLN A 191 -9.20 5.20 -0.37
C GLN A 191 -7.76 5.68 -0.22
N LEU A 192 -6.78 4.76 -0.17
CA LEU A 192 -5.36 5.11 -0.12
C LEU A 192 -4.90 5.92 -1.33
N THR A 193 -5.39 5.56 -2.52
CA THR A 193 -5.08 6.29 -3.76
C THR A 193 -5.65 7.71 -3.74
N TYR A 194 -6.82 7.90 -3.14
CA TYR A 194 -7.45 9.22 -3.02
C TYR A 194 -6.70 10.10 -2.01
N SER A 195 -6.34 9.53 -0.85
CA SER A 195 -5.54 10.22 0.17
C SER A 195 -4.17 10.63 -0.38
N ALA A 196 -3.53 9.81 -1.22
CA ALA A 196 -2.25 10.15 -1.83
C ALA A 196 -2.30 11.30 -2.85
N ARG A 197 -3.48 11.66 -3.35
CA ARG A 197 -3.68 12.73 -4.36
C ARG A 197 -4.10 14.08 -3.79
N THR A 198 -4.63 14.12 -2.57
CA THR A 198 -5.09 15.34 -1.87
C THR A 198 -4.02 15.93 -0.98
#